data_AF-A0A252BNW1-F1
#
_entry.id   AF-A0A252BNW1-F1
#
_cell.length_a   1.000
_cell.length_b   1.000
_cell.length_c   1.000
_cell.angle_alpha   90.00
_cell.angle_beta   90.00
_cell.angle_gamma   90.00
#
_symmetry.space_group_name_H-M   'P 1'
#
loop_
_entity.id
_entity.type
_entity.pdbx_description
1 polymer ?
#
loop_
_entity_poly.entity_id
_entity_poly.type
_entity_poly.pdbx_seq_one_letter_code
_entity_poly.pdbx_strand_id
1 'polypeptide(L)'
;MTYGMSQYQNQSGTYLPPREVEAMAFRHVNGLLSAAKTRSDRQAALSANLKLWGILMQGVQRADCPLDAILRKDLTTVGTWSMRYANVALNSDTSLQALIDINMDMIEGLSASAAPSPYAGPAASNETRAAIQMVG
;
A
#
# COMPACT_ATOMS: atom_id res chain seq x y z
N MET A 1 9.29 19.05 22.00
CA MET A 1 8.34 17.99 21.66
C MET A 1 7.71 18.34 20.31
N THR A 2 7.53 17.33 19.44
CA THR A 2 6.64 17.33 18.24
C THR A 2 7.27 17.97 16.99
N TYR A 3 7.43 17.34 15.82
CA TYR A 3 7.11 16.01 15.29
C TYR A 3 8.10 15.72 14.14
N GLY A 4 8.72 14.54 14.10
CA GLY A 4 9.48 14.09 12.94
C GLY A 4 8.55 13.41 11.94
N MET A 5 8.29 14.05 10.80
CA MET A 5 7.52 13.45 9.71
C MET A 5 7.99 14.01 8.37
N SER A 6 9.15 13.55 7.88
CA SER A 6 9.56 13.66 6.47
C SER A 6 10.54 12.54 6.09
N GLN A 7 10.38 11.34 6.64
CA GLN A 7 11.35 10.25 6.42
C GLN A 7 10.95 9.27 5.31
N TYR A 8 9.80 9.46 4.64
CA TYR A 8 9.39 8.55 3.56
C TYR A 8 9.79 8.99 2.16
N GLN A 9 10.55 10.09 2.03
CA GLN A 9 10.70 10.72 0.72
C GLN A 9 12.09 10.66 0.08
N ASN A 10 13.16 10.19 0.75
CA ASN A 10 14.49 10.25 0.12
C ASN A 10 15.40 9.07 0.48
N GLN A 11 15.38 8.02 -0.34
CA GLN A 11 16.60 7.25 -0.63
C GLN A 11 16.67 6.98 -2.13
N SER A 12 17.53 7.74 -2.78
CA SER A 12 17.80 7.78 -4.21
C SER A 12 18.75 6.64 -4.62
N GLY A 13 18.23 5.76 -5.47
CA GLY A 13 18.93 4.74 -6.23
C GLY A 13 17.88 4.11 -7.15
N THR A 14 18.23 3.77 -8.38
CA THR A 14 17.32 3.30 -9.45
C THR A 14 16.54 2.03 -9.05
N TYR A 15 15.52 2.18 -8.21
CA TYR A 15 14.63 1.16 -7.68
C TYR A 15 13.23 1.77 -7.55
N LEU A 16 12.21 1.01 -7.95
CA LEU A 16 10.82 1.40 -7.76
C LEU A 16 10.54 1.71 -6.27
N PRO A 17 9.78 2.77 -5.95
CA PRO A 17 9.41 3.03 -4.57
C PRO A 17 8.65 1.83 -3.98
N PRO A 18 8.85 1.46 -2.71
CA PRO A 18 8.29 0.23 -2.12
C PRO A 18 6.79 0.04 -2.36
N ARG A 19 5.99 1.13 -2.32
CA ARG A 19 4.54 1.11 -2.58
C ARG A 19 4.19 0.74 -4.02
N GLU A 20 5.01 1.12 -4.98
CA GLU A 20 4.80 0.77 -6.38
C GLU A 20 5.13 -0.70 -6.64
N VAL A 21 6.16 -1.23 -5.98
CA VAL A 21 6.46 -2.67 -5.97
C VAL A 21 5.29 -3.48 -5.40
N GLU A 22 4.70 -3.03 -4.29
CA GLU A 22 3.51 -3.66 -3.70
C GLU A 22 2.33 -3.62 -4.69
N ALA A 23 2.05 -2.47 -5.30
CA ALA A 23 0.98 -2.34 -6.29
C ALA A 23 1.19 -3.28 -7.51
N MET A 24 2.42 -3.41 -7.99
CA MET A 24 2.77 -4.36 -9.06
C MET A 24 2.55 -5.81 -8.64
N ALA A 25 2.90 -6.17 -7.41
CA ALA A 25 2.67 -7.51 -6.88
C ALA A 25 1.17 -7.84 -6.79
N PHE A 26 0.36 -6.89 -6.30
CA PHE A 26 -1.10 -7.03 -6.31
C PHE A 26 -1.65 -7.15 -7.74
N ARG A 27 -1.22 -6.31 -8.69
CA ARG A 27 -1.65 -6.41 -10.10
C ARG A 27 -1.34 -7.77 -10.71
N HIS A 28 -0.14 -8.30 -10.45
CA HIS A 28 0.27 -9.60 -10.94
C HIS A 28 -0.64 -10.71 -10.40
N VAL A 29 -0.82 -10.77 -9.08
CA VAL A 29 -1.70 -11.77 -8.45
C VAL A 29 -3.14 -11.61 -8.92
N ASN A 30 -3.62 -10.37 -9.08
CA ASN A 30 -4.97 -10.14 -9.55
C ASN A 30 -5.19 -10.61 -11.00
N GLY A 31 -4.18 -10.42 -11.84
CA GLY A 31 -4.16 -10.99 -13.19
C GLY A 31 -4.26 -12.51 -13.17
N LEU A 32 -3.54 -13.19 -12.28
CA LEU A 32 -3.63 -14.65 -12.11
C LEU A 32 -5.03 -15.09 -11.67
N LEU A 33 -5.63 -14.40 -10.70
CA LEU A 33 -6.97 -14.71 -10.21
C LEU A 33 -8.03 -14.55 -11.31
N SER A 34 -7.97 -13.46 -12.07
CA SER A 34 -8.92 -13.19 -13.17
C SER A 34 -8.73 -14.11 -14.38
N ALA A 35 -7.50 -14.56 -14.64
CA ALA A 35 -7.18 -15.42 -15.78
C ALA A 35 -7.34 -16.92 -15.48
N ALA A 36 -7.57 -17.33 -14.23
CA ALA A 36 -7.65 -18.72 -13.84
C ALA A 36 -8.87 -19.42 -14.47
N LYS A 37 -8.63 -20.41 -15.32
CA LYS A 37 -9.68 -21.19 -16.02
C LYS A 37 -9.71 -22.65 -15.60
N THR A 38 -8.56 -23.20 -15.23
CA THR A 38 -8.44 -24.58 -14.77
C THR A 38 -8.32 -24.65 -13.26
N ARG A 39 -8.54 -25.85 -12.69
CA ARG A 39 -8.30 -26.11 -11.26
C ARG A 39 -6.85 -25.83 -10.86
N SER A 40 -5.90 -26.15 -11.74
CA SER A 40 -4.47 -25.90 -11.52
C SER A 40 -4.16 -24.40 -11.48
N ASP A 41 -4.66 -23.63 -12.45
CA ASP A 41 -4.48 -22.17 -12.47
C ASP A 41 -5.06 -21.53 -11.21
N ARG A 42 -6.25 -22.00 -10.82
CA ARG A 42 -6.92 -21.52 -9.62
C ARG A 42 -6.11 -21.80 -8.35
N GLN A 43 -5.56 -23.00 -8.20
CA GLN A 43 -4.69 -23.34 -7.08
C GLN A 43 -3.41 -22.49 -7.05
N ALA A 44 -2.79 -22.27 -8.21
CA ALA A 44 -1.60 -21.43 -8.33
C ALA A 44 -1.91 -19.97 -7.96
N ALA A 45 -3.00 -19.40 -8.50
CA ALA A 45 -3.42 -18.02 -8.23
C ALA A 45 -3.76 -17.79 -6.75
N LEU A 46 -4.50 -18.72 -6.13
CA LEU A 46 -4.83 -18.66 -4.70
C LEU A 46 -3.58 -18.80 -3.81
N SER A 47 -2.65 -19.67 -4.18
CA SER A 47 -1.37 -19.81 -3.47
C SER A 47 -0.53 -18.54 -3.57
N ALA A 48 -0.49 -17.90 -4.74
CA ALA A 48 0.17 -16.61 -4.94
C ALA A 48 -0.49 -15.51 -4.10
N ASN A 49 -1.83 -15.47 -4.02
CA ASN A 49 -2.57 -14.54 -3.17
C ASN A 49 -2.25 -14.73 -1.68
N LEU A 50 -2.22 -15.96 -1.19
CA LEU A 50 -1.83 -16.26 0.19
C LEU A 50 -0.40 -15.79 0.50
N LYS A 51 0.53 -16.04 -0.42
CA LYS A 51 1.93 -15.60 -0.27
C LYS A 51 2.05 -14.08 -0.24
N LEU A 52 1.36 -13.38 -1.15
CA LEU A 52 1.34 -11.92 -1.22
C LEU A 52 0.85 -11.31 0.10
N TRP A 53 -0.32 -11.73 0.57
CA TRP A 53 -0.89 -11.25 1.83
C TRP A 53 -0.03 -11.63 3.03
N GLY A 54 0.59 -12.82 3.03
CA GLY A 54 1.52 -13.23 4.07
C GLY A 54 2.73 -12.29 4.21
N ILE A 55 3.33 -11.88 3.08
CA ILE A 55 4.46 -10.94 3.06
C ILE A 55 4.00 -9.55 3.54
N LEU A 56 2.88 -9.04 3.03
CA LEU A 56 2.35 -7.76 3.45
C LEU A 56 2.06 -7.74 4.95
N MET A 57 1.41 -8.78 5.47
CA MET A 57 1.06 -8.92 6.88
C MET A 57 2.29 -8.99 7.79
N GLN A 58 3.41 -9.58 7.32
CA GLN A 58 4.66 -9.53 8.07
C GLN A 58 5.12 -8.09 8.25
N GLY A 59 5.07 -7.25 7.22
CA GLY A 59 5.43 -5.84 7.31
C GLY A 59 4.50 -5.01 8.20
N VAL A 60 3.18 -5.23 8.07
CA VAL A 60 2.14 -4.53 8.85
C VAL A 60 2.22 -4.84 10.35
N GLN A 61 2.61 -6.05 10.73
CA GLN A 61 2.67 -6.50 12.13
C GLN A 61 4.00 -6.20 12.84
N ARG A 62 4.98 -5.62 12.15
CA ARG A 62 6.25 -5.22 12.78
C ARG A 62 6.00 -4.15 13.83
N ALA A 63 6.74 -4.22 14.94
CA ALA A 63 6.65 -3.24 16.02
C ALA A 63 7.03 -1.81 15.56
N ASP A 64 7.93 -1.70 14.58
CA ASP A 64 8.37 -0.44 13.96
C ASP A 64 7.58 -0.10 12.68
N CYS A 65 6.42 -0.74 12.46
CA CYS A 65 5.55 -0.39 11.33
C CYS A 65 5.11 1.08 11.44
N PRO A 66 5.35 1.89 10.39
CA PRO A 66 5.13 3.33 10.47
C PRO A 66 3.69 3.77 10.20
N LEU A 67 2.82 2.82 9.88
CA LEU A 67 1.40 3.09 9.68
C LEU A 67 0.77 3.44 11.03
N ASP A 68 -0.20 4.34 11.00
CA ASP A 68 -0.99 4.65 12.18
C ASP A 68 -1.79 3.42 12.63
N ALA A 69 -2.23 3.44 13.90
CA ALA A 69 -2.87 2.29 14.51
C ALA A 69 -4.19 1.90 13.84
N ILE A 70 -4.93 2.86 13.26
CA ILE A 70 -6.21 2.62 12.61
C ILE A 70 -5.94 1.92 11.29
N LEU A 71 -5.10 2.49 10.43
CA LEU A 71 -4.75 1.89 9.14
C LEU A 71 -4.12 0.51 9.30
N ARG A 72 -3.25 0.32 10.31
CA ARG A 72 -2.66 -0.98 10.62
C ARG A 72 -3.73 -2.01 11.01
N LYS A 73 -4.72 -1.62 11.83
CA LYS A 73 -5.83 -2.50 12.24
C LYS A 73 -6.71 -2.87 11.04
N ASP A 74 -7.02 -1.90 10.18
CA ASP A 74 -7.87 -2.11 9.01
C ASP A 74 -7.18 -3.06 8.01
N LEU A 75 -5.90 -2.82 7.71
CA LEU A 75 -5.11 -3.73 6.87
C LEU A 75 -4.99 -5.14 7.47
N THR A 76 -4.85 -5.24 8.80
CA THR A 76 -4.84 -6.54 9.47
C THR A 76 -6.16 -7.28 9.33
N THR A 77 -7.28 -6.55 9.42
CA THR A 77 -8.62 -7.11 9.27
C THR A 77 -8.83 -7.63 7.85
N VAL A 78 -8.54 -6.80 6.86
CA VAL A 78 -8.67 -7.16 5.43
C VAL A 78 -7.71 -8.31 5.08
N GLY A 79 -6.44 -8.23 5.47
CA GLY A 79 -5.47 -9.28 5.18
C GLY A 79 -5.84 -10.64 5.79
N THR A 80 -6.33 -10.63 7.03
CA THR A 80 -6.82 -11.85 7.69
C THR A 80 -8.03 -12.43 6.95
N TRP A 81 -8.98 -11.58 6.57
CA TRP A 81 -10.14 -12.00 5.79
C TRP A 81 -9.72 -12.59 4.44
N SER A 82 -8.85 -11.90 3.69
CA SER A 82 -8.38 -12.33 2.36
C SER A 82 -7.68 -13.68 2.41
N MET A 83 -6.82 -13.89 3.41
CA MET A 83 -6.14 -15.18 3.58
C MET A 83 -7.11 -16.30 3.97
N ARG A 84 -8.08 -16.03 4.85
CA ARG A 84 -9.11 -17.03 5.21
C ARG A 84 -9.99 -17.38 4.02
N TYR A 85 -10.46 -16.39 3.28
CA TYR A 85 -11.27 -16.58 2.08
C TYR A 85 -10.51 -17.38 1.03
N ALA A 86 -9.24 -17.06 0.76
CA ALA A 86 -8.42 -17.82 -0.17
C ALA A 86 -8.21 -19.29 0.25
N ASN A 87 -8.06 -19.57 1.55
CA ASN A 87 -8.00 -20.94 2.05
C ASN A 87 -9.31 -21.72 1.86
N VAL A 88 -10.46 -21.08 2.07
CA VAL A 88 -11.77 -21.69 1.77
C VAL A 88 -11.88 -21.94 0.28
N ALA A 89 -11.52 -20.95 -0.53
CA ALA A 89 -11.54 -21.05 -1.98
C ALA A 89 -10.64 -22.21 -2.46
N LEU A 90 -9.46 -22.45 -1.89
CA LEU A 90 -8.59 -23.58 -2.30
C LEU A 90 -9.28 -24.94 -2.26
N ASN A 91 -10.24 -25.11 -1.35
CA ASN A 91 -10.92 -26.37 -1.08
C ASN A 91 -12.37 -26.41 -1.60
N SER A 92 -12.79 -25.40 -2.36
CA SER A 92 -14.17 -25.25 -2.84
C SER A 92 -14.25 -24.53 -4.19
N ASP A 93 -15.42 -24.55 -4.83
CA ASP A 93 -15.67 -23.80 -6.07
C ASP A 93 -16.18 -22.37 -5.81
N THR A 94 -15.91 -21.82 -4.63
CA THR A 94 -16.24 -20.44 -4.30
C THR A 94 -15.62 -19.46 -5.31
N SER A 95 -16.41 -18.46 -5.70
CA SER A 95 -15.99 -17.41 -6.64
C SER A 95 -14.73 -16.69 -6.16
N LEU A 96 -13.82 -16.39 -7.09
CA LEU A 96 -12.61 -15.61 -6.83
C LEU A 96 -12.87 -14.10 -6.82
N GLN A 97 -14.07 -13.66 -7.20
CA GLN A 97 -14.38 -12.23 -7.42
C GLN A 97 -14.11 -11.37 -6.19
N ALA A 98 -14.47 -11.83 -5.00
CA ALA A 98 -14.26 -11.04 -3.79
C ALA A 98 -12.76 -10.80 -3.48
N LEU A 99 -11.88 -11.74 -3.83
CA LEU A 99 -10.43 -11.53 -3.74
C LEU A 99 -9.94 -10.56 -4.82
N ILE A 100 -10.54 -10.63 -6.01
CA ILE A 100 -10.21 -9.75 -7.14
C ILE A 100 -10.53 -8.30 -6.80
N ASP A 101 -11.70 -8.05 -6.22
CA ASP A 101 -12.18 -6.73 -5.85
C ASP A 101 -11.29 -6.11 -4.76
N ILE A 102 -11.01 -6.85 -3.68
CA ILE A 102 -10.15 -6.36 -2.59
C ILE A 102 -8.73 -6.09 -3.06
N ASN A 103 -8.18 -6.94 -3.93
CA ASN A 103 -6.85 -6.68 -4.50
C ASN A 103 -6.87 -5.45 -5.42
N MET A 104 -7.98 -5.15 -6.11
CA MET A 104 -8.14 -3.90 -6.86
C MET A 104 -8.19 -2.68 -5.95
N ASP A 105 -8.95 -2.72 -4.86
CA ASP A 105 -8.96 -1.63 -3.86
C ASP A 105 -7.55 -1.35 -3.31
N MET A 106 -6.77 -2.42 -3.05
CA MET A 106 -5.37 -2.29 -2.64
C MET A 106 -4.50 -1.64 -3.72
N ILE A 107 -4.66 -2.01 -4.99
CA ILE A 107 -3.93 -1.41 -6.11
C ILE A 107 -4.26 0.08 -6.21
N GLU A 108 -5.53 0.45 -6.11
CA GLU A 108 -5.97 1.85 -6.15
C GLU A 108 -5.36 2.66 -5.00
N GLY A 109 -5.47 2.17 -3.76
CA GLY A 109 -4.91 2.85 -2.58
C GLY A 109 -3.39 3.03 -2.64
N LEU A 110 -2.67 2.00 -3.11
CA LEU A 110 -1.21 2.05 -3.28
C LEU A 110 -0.78 2.98 -4.43
N SER A 111 -1.60 3.08 -5.49
CA SER A 111 -1.31 3.93 -6.66
C SER A 111 -1.68 5.39 -6.45
N ALA A 112 -2.74 5.68 -5.67
CA ALA A 112 -3.19 7.04 -5.40
C ALA A 112 -2.20 7.86 -4.57
N SER A 113 -1.42 7.20 -3.70
CA SER A 113 -0.39 7.84 -2.87
C SER A 113 0.85 8.33 -3.65
N ALA A 114 0.91 8.10 -4.97
CA ALA A 114 1.95 8.66 -5.84
C ALA A 114 1.68 10.12 -6.26
N ALA A 115 0.47 10.64 -6.02
CA ALA A 115 0.16 12.05 -6.24
C ALA A 115 0.48 12.87 -4.98
N PRO A 116 1.18 14.03 -5.10
CA PRO A 116 1.34 14.93 -3.97
C PRO A 116 -0.05 15.39 -3.51
N SER A 117 -0.34 15.24 -2.21
CA SER A 117 -1.59 15.69 -1.63
C SER A 117 -1.79 17.20 -1.86
N PRO A 118 -2.96 17.66 -2.32
CA PRO A 118 -3.25 19.08 -2.56
C PRO A 118 -3.37 19.92 -1.28
N TYR A 119 -3.13 19.34 -0.11
CA TYR A 119 -3.15 20.01 1.20
C TYR A 119 -1.79 20.58 1.63
N ALA A 120 -0.83 20.73 0.71
CA ALA A 120 0.28 21.65 0.92
C ALA A 120 -0.25 23.09 0.89
N GLY A 121 -0.78 23.54 2.03
CA GLY A 121 -1.17 24.93 2.24
C GLY A 121 0.00 25.87 1.94
N PRO A 122 -0.27 27.11 1.49
CA PRO A 122 0.74 28.00 0.96
C PRO A 122 1.81 28.26 2.03
N ALA A 123 3.05 27.89 1.71
CA ALA A 123 4.20 28.22 2.53
C ALA A 123 4.25 29.73 2.68
N ALA A 124 4.07 30.21 3.92
CA ALA A 124 4.18 31.60 4.27
C ALA A 124 5.55 32.12 3.84
N SER A 125 5.54 33.05 2.89
CA SER A 125 6.69 33.83 2.46
C SER A 125 7.22 34.60 3.66
N ASN A 126 8.37 34.18 4.18
CA ASN A 126 9.14 34.95 5.15
C ASN A 126 9.78 36.14 4.40
N GLU A 127 9.02 37.22 4.20
CA GLU A 127 9.57 38.54 3.93
C GLU A 127 10.27 39.06 5.19
N THR A 128 11.52 38.66 5.38
CA THR A 128 12.37 39.27 6.40
C THR A 128 12.90 40.59 5.85
N ARG A 129 12.29 41.66 6.34
CA ARG A 129 12.72 43.06 6.33
C ARG A 129 14.24 43.21 6.36
N ALA A 130 14.81 43.80 5.31
CA ALA A 130 16.11 44.45 5.34
C ALA A 130 16.08 45.72 4.47
N ALA A 131 15.32 46.70 4.91
CA ALA A 131 15.54 48.09 4.55
C ALA A 131 15.27 48.92 5.81
N ILE A 132 16.33 49.55 6.33
CA ILE A 132 16.41 50.87 6.97
C ILE A 132 17.72 50.89 7.77
N GLN A 133 18.78 51.38 7.13
CA GLN A 133 19.79 52.20 7.80
C GLN A 133 20.44 53.11 6.76
N MET A 134 19.79 54.26 6.55
CA MET A 134 20.45 55.51 6.15
C MET A 134 20.01 56.58 7.17
N VAL A 135 20.98 57.25 7.78
CA VAL A 135 21.04 58.66 8.23
C VAL A 135 21.89 58.74 9.51
N GLY A 136 22.97 59.50 9.39
CA GLY A 136 23.97 59.81 10.41
C GLY A 136 25.23 60.32 9.73
#